data_AF-A0A7S6SJN1-F1
#
_entry.id   AF-A0A7S6SJN1-F1
#
_cell.length_a   1.000
_cell.length_b   1.000
_cell.length_c   1.000
_cell.angle_alpha   90.00
_cell.angle_beta   90.00
_cell.angle_gamma   90.00
#
_symmetry.space_group_name_H-M   'P 1'
#
loop_
_entity.id
_entity.type
_entity.pdbx_description
1 polymer ?
#
loop_
_entity_poly.entity_id
_entity_poly.type
_entity_poly.pdbx_seq_one_letter_code
_entity_poly.pdbx_strand_id
1 'polypeptide(L)'
;MPLVERRGGLAVLLTRRSDHLRDHPGQISFPGGRVEPGDAGPLATALREMDEELGIDPAHVGVAGYLPAQAVVTGFVVTPVVGFLPGDIAVRPDAREVAEAFEVPLRYVLDPINLRESTRVVHGLEVPVFEYTYSGHRIWGATASMLHTLARLISA
;
A
#
# COMPACT_ATOMS: atom_id res chain seq x y z
N MET A 1 -2.31 1.96 4.09
CA MET A 1 -3.36 1.72 3.08
C MET A 1 -4.34 2.89 3.07
N PRO A 2 -3.93 4.03 2.48
CA PRO A 2 -4.78 5.21 2.33
C PRO A 2 -5.91 4.97 1.31
N LEU A 3 -7.15 5.18 1.75
CA LEU A 3 -8.37 5.14 0.94
C LEU A 3 -8.87 6.57 0.74
N VAL A 4 -8.78 7.09 -0.48
CA VAL A 4 -9.17 8.45 -0.80
C VAL A 4 -10.62 8.49 -1.29
N GLU A 5 -11.40 9.40 -0.75
CA GLU A 5 -12.76 9.64 -1.21
C GLU A 5 -12.76 10.32 -2.59
N ARG A 6 -13.44 9.72 -3.56
CA ARG A 6 -13.64 10.30 -4.90
C ARG A 6 -15.11 10.25 -5.26
N ARG A 7 -15.53 11.11 -6.19
CA ARG A 7 -16.93 11.12 -6.69
C ARG A 7 -17.41 9.75 -7.19
N GLY A 8 -16.51 8.91 -7.70
CA GLY A 8 -16.80 7.56 -8.20
C GLY A 8 -16.65 6.44 -7.17
N GLY A 9 -16.53 6.76 -5.88
CA GLY A 9 -16.24 5.82 -4.80
C GLY A 9 -14.78 5.91 -4.30
N LEU A 10 -14.41 5.04 -3.37
CA LEU A 10 -13.07 5.03 -2.79
C LEU A 10 -12.01 4.66 -3.83
N ALA A 11 -10.82 5.25 -3.69
CA ALA A 11 -9.62 4.88 -4.42
C ALA A 11 -8.48 4.57 -3.44
N VAL A 12 -7.63 3.62 -3.80
CA VAL A 12 -6.44 3.28 -3.03
C VAL A 12 -5.27 4.10 -3.54
N LEU A 13 -4.65 4.90 -2.67
CA LEU A 13 -3.45 5.66 -3.02
C LEU A 13 -2.20 4.79 -2.85
N LEU A 14 -1.39 4.71 -3.90
CA LEU A 14 -0.16 3.92 -4.00
C LEU A 14 1.00 4.82 -4.46
N THR A 15 2.21 4.37 -4.18
CA THR A 15 3.46 5.03 -4.58
C THR A 15 4.26 4.10 -5.49
N ARG A 16 4.98 4.69 -6.44
CA ARG A 16 6.08 4.05 -7.16
C ARG A 16 7.39 4.57 -6.58
N ARG A 17 8.18 3.66 -6.01
CA ARG A 17 9.49 3.99 -5.44
C ARG A 17 10.43 4.54 -6.51
N SER A 18 11.23 5.53 -6.13
CA SER A 18 12.23 6.13 -7.02
C SER A 18 13.23 5.10 -7.54
N ASP A 19 13.59 5.22 -8.82
CA ASP A 19 14.43 4.24 -9.53
C ASP A 19 15.89 4.20 -9.02
N HIS A 20 16.32 5.24 -8.30
CA HIS A 20 17.68 5.37 -7.77
C HIS A 20 17.85 4.80 -6.35
N LEU A 21 16.78 4.28 -5.74
CA LEU A 21 16.84 3.69 -4.40
C LEU A 21 17.55 2.33 -4.43
N ARG A 22 18.32 2.05 -3.37
CA ARG A 22 19.04 0.77 -3.22
C ARG A 22 18.08 -0.41 -3.07
N ASP A 23 17.03 -0.21 -2.30
CA ASP A 23 16.04 -1.23 -1.99
C ASP A 23 14.78 -1.02 -2.84
N HIS A 24 14.42 -2.06 -3.60
CA HIS A 24 13.17 -2.16 -4.35
C HIS A 24 12.90 -0.98 -5.34
N PRO A 25 13.87 -0.60 -6.20
CA PRO A 25 13.67 0.49 -7.15
C PRO A 25 12.50 0.22 -8.10
N GLY A 26 11.68 1.24 -8.33
CA GLY A 26 10.53 1.19 -9.22
C GLY A 26 9.36 0.32 -8.74
N GLN A 27 9.44 -0.29 -7.56
CA GLN A 27 8.35 -1.11 -7.02
C GLN A 27 7.16 -0.25 -6.59
N ILE A 28 5.97 -0.83 -6.70
CA ILE A 28 4.73 -0.21 -6.25
C ILE A 28 4.44 -0.66 -4.83
N SER A 29 4.23 0.30 -3.95
CA SER A 29 3.97 0.10 -2.54
C SER A 29 2.87 1.02 -2.02
N PHE A 30 2.42 0.74 -0.81
CA PHE A 30 1.79 1.76 0.01
C PHE A 30 2.86 2.71 0.54
N PRO A 31 2.51 3.95 0.92
CA PRO A 31 3.39 4.76 1.74
C PRO A 31 3.66 4.06 3.07
N GLY A 32 4.90 4.09 3.52
CA GLY A 32 5.32 3.43 4.75
C GLY A 32 6.78 2.99 4.75
N GLY A 33 7.32 2.85 5.95
CA GLY A 33 8.72 2.47 6.16
C GLY A 33 8.92 1.67 7.44
N ARG A 34 10.13 1.76 7.99
CA ARG A 34 10.50 1.02 9.20
C ARG A 34 10.09 1.80 10.44
N VAL A 35 9.76 1.07 11.50
CA VAL A 35 9.54 1.67 12.82
C VAL A 35 10.85 2.28 13.31
N GLU A 36 10.81 3.56 13.68
CA GLU A 36 11.94 4.29 14.25
C GLU A 36 11.86 4.36 15.79
N PRO A 37 12.98 4.60 16.50
CA PRO A 37 13.00 4.65 17.98
C PRO A 37 12.04 5.65 18.63
N GLY A 38 11.51 6.63 17.88
CA GLY A 38 10.52 7.60 18.35
C GLY A 38 9.06 7.24 18.05
N ASP A 39 8.81 6.23 17.23
CA ASP A 39 7.47 5.88 16.80
C ASP A 39 6.72 5.13 17.92
N ALA A 40 5.53 5.60 18.26
CA ALA A 40 4.61 4.93 19.20
C ALA A 40 3.89 3.72 18.55
N GLY A 41 4.64 2.88 17.83
CA GLY A 41 4.14 1.68 17.15
C GLY A 41 3.70 1.91 15.69
N PRO A 42 3.11 0.87 15.05
CA PRO A 42 2.90 0.85 13.60
C PRO A 42 2.03 1.96 13.03
N LEU A 43 1.05 2.45 13.79
CA LEU A 43 0.22 3.59 13.37
C LEU A 43 1.03 4.89 13.31
N ALA A 44 1.81 5.18 14.34
CA ALA A 44 2.67 6.36 14.37
C ALA A 44 3.67 6.33 13.21
N THR A 45 4.30 5.18 12.97
CA THR A 45 5.17 4.95 11.81
C THR A 45 4.45 5.21 10.50
N ALA A 46 3.28 4.61 10.26
CA ALA A 46 2.57 4.76 9.00
C ALA A 46 2.13 6.21 8.73
N LEU A 47 1.75 6.95 9.78
CA LEU A 47 1.38 8.37 9.66
C LEU A 47 2.60 9.25 9.37
N ARG A 48 3.72 9.04 10.08
CA ARG A 48 4.97 9.76 9.85
C ARG A 48 5.48 9.55 8.41
N GLU A 49 5.56 8.30 7.98
CA GLU A 49 6.04 7.94 6.64
C GLU A 49 5.14 8.48 5.54
N MET A 50 3.82 8.54 5.77
CA MET A 50 2.90 9.15 4.79
C MET A 50 3.07 10.67 4.70
N ASP A 51 3.41 11.34 5.80
CA ASP A 51 3.77 12.76 5.77
C ASP A 51 5.11 12.97 5.05
N GLU A 52 6.13 12.18 5.39
CA GLU A 52 7.46 12.29 4.76
C GLU A 52 7.42 11.99 3.25
N GLU A 53 6.76 10.91 2.83
CA GLU A 53 6.72 10.49 1.43
C GLU A 53 5.76 11.31 0.57
N LEU A 54 4.63 11.77 1.13
CA LEU A 54 3.51 12.34 0.36
C LEU A 54 3.05 13.73 0.83
N GLY A 55 3.62 14.27 1.90
CA GLY A 55 3.24 15.57 2.47
C GLY A 55 1.82 15.62 3.01
N ILE A 56 1.27 14.46 3.42
CA ILE A 56 -0.10 14.35 3.94
C ILE A 56 -0.06 14.44 5.46
N ASP A 57 -0.55 15.56 5.98
CA ASP A 57 -0.65 15.79 7.42
C ASP A 57 -1.52 14.69 8.09
N PRO A 58 -0.99 14.00 9.12
CA PRO A 58 -1.70 12.98 9.89
C PRO A 58 -3.07 13.41 10.43
N ALA A 59 -3.30 14.72 10.64
CA ALA A 59 -4.58 15.25 11.10
C ALA A 59 -5.73 15.05 10.11
N HIS A 60 -5.43 14.85 8.81
CA HIS A 60 -6.44 14.57 7.79
C HIS A 60 -6.81 13.09 7.68
N VAL A 61 -6.20 12.22 8.47
CA VAL A 61 -6.31 10.77 8.31
C VAL A 61 -7.37 10.20 9.26
N GLY A 62 -8.48 9.74 8.70
CA GLY A 62 -9.48 8.97 9.43
C GLY A 62 -9.05 7.51 9.58
N VAL A 63 -8.40 7.13 10.68
CA VAL A 63 -7.90 5.77 10.89
C VAL A 63 -9.06 4.78 11.07
N ALA A 64 -9.12 3.75 10.21
CA ALA A 64 -10.14 2.71 10.28
C ALA A 64 -9.69 1.52 11.14
N GLY A 65 -8.41 1.18 11.11
CA GLY A 65 -7.83 0.08 11.88
C GLY A 65 -6.65 -0.57 11.18
N TYR A 66 -6.40 -1.84 11.51
CA TYR A 66 -5.28 -2.61 10.99
C TYR A 66 -5.78 -3.84 10.23
N LEU A 67 -5.04 -4.23 9.19
CA LEU A 67 -5.13 -5.58 8.66
C LEU A 67 -4.24 -6.52 9.48
N PRO A 68 -4.45 -7.86 9.39
CA PRO A 68 -3.51 -8.83 9.95
C PRO A 68 -2.08 -8.55 9.47
N ALA A 69 -1.12 -8.64 10.39
CA ALA A 69 0.29 -8.48 10.07
C ALA A 69 0.75 -9.56 9.10
N GLN A 70 1.60 -9.20 8.14
CA GLN A 70 2.07 -10.08 7.08
C GLN A 70 3.59 -10.17 7.10
N ALA A 71 4.12 -11.39 7.23
CA ALA A 71 5.53 -11.65 6.99
C ALA A 71 5.82 -11.55 5.49
N VAL A 72 6.87 -10.82 5.12
CA VAL A 72 7.29 -10.64 3.72
C VAL A 72 8.63 -11.32 3.48
N VAL A 73 8.91 -11.67 2.23
CA VAL A 73 10.10 -12.45 1.82
C VAL A 73 11.44 -11.81 2.18
N THR A 74 11.45 -10.51 2.47
CA THR A 74 12.63 -9.76 2.92
C THR A 74 12.93 -9.92 4.42
N GLY A 75 12.14 -10.72 5.14
CA GLY A 75 12.33 -10.99 6.57
C GLY A 75 11.65 -9.98 7.51
N PHE A 76 10.92 -9.02 6.96
CA PHE A 76 10.13 -8.06 7.75
C PHE A 76 8.72 -8.60 8.04
N VAL A 77 8.12 -8.05 9.09
CA VAL A 77 6.68 -8.16 9.36
C VAL A 77 6.05 -6.79 9.12
N VAL A 78 5.15 -6.72 8.15
CA VAL A 78 4.43 -5.50 7.79
C VAL A 78 3.09 -5.50 8.50
N THR A 79 2.75 -4.40 9.16
CA THR A 79 1.42 -4.19 9.78
C THR A 79 0.65 -3.15 8.97
N PRO A 80 -0.31 -3.55 8.12
CA PRO A 80 -0.99 -2.60 7.24
C PRO A 80 -2.01 -1.79 8.03
N VAL A 81 -1.86 -0.46 8.04
CA VAL A 81 -2.82 0.48 8.62
C VAL A 81 -3.79 0.94 7.54
N VAL A 82 -5.09 0.83 7.78
CA VAL A 82 -6.15 1.32 6.87
C VAL A 82 -6.64 2.66 7.37
N GLY A 83 -6.71 3.65 6.48
CA GLY A 83 -7.19 4.99 6.82
C GLY A 83 -7.85 5.68 5.63
N PHE A 84 -8.79 6.57 5.93
CA PHE A 84 -9.52 7.38 4.96
C PHE A 84 -8.90 8.76 4.81
N LEU A 85 -8.87 9.26 3.57
CA LEU A 85 -8.40 10.59 3.23
C LEU A 85 -9.50 11.40 2.51
N PRO A 86 -9.61 12.71 2.78
CA PRO A 86 -10.53 13.60 2.08
C PRO A 86 -10.33 13.63 0.57
N GLY A 87 -11.39 13.93 -0.16
CA GLY A 87 -11.36 13.94 -1.62
C GLY A 87 -10.55 15.08 -2.25
N ASP A 88 -10.23 16.12 -1.50
CA ASP A 88 -9.44 17.27 -1.92
C ASP A 88 -8.02 17.25 -1.32
N ILE A 89 -7.60 16.13 -0.73
CA ILE A 89 -6.27 16.00 -0.13
C ILE A 89 -5.17 16.30 -1.16
N ALA A 90 -4.27 17.20 -0.81
CA ALA A 90 -3.12 17.53 -1.64
C ALA A 90 -2.01 16.48 -1.43
N VAL A 91 -1.58 15.84 -2.51
CA VAL A 91 -0.47 14.87 -2.49
C VAL A 91 0.78 15.55 -3.06
N ARG A 92 1.86 15.54 -2.29
CA ARG A 92 3.15 16.16 -2.61
C ARG A 92 4.26 15.13 -2.46
N PRO A 93 4.50 14.28 -3.48
CA PRO A 93 5.51 13.24 -3.38
C PRO A 93 6.91 13.80 -3.15
N ASP A 94 7.65 13.24 -2.19
CA ASP A 94 9.08 13.50 -2.06
C ASP A 94 9.85 12.76 -3.15
N ALA A 95 10.38 13.50 -4.13
CA ALA A 95 11.10 12.94 -5.27
C ALA A 95 12.34 12.12 -4.88
N ARG A 96 12.87 12.27 -3.65
CA ARG A 96 13.94 11.43 -3.13
C ARG A 96 13.50 9.97 -2.98
N GLU A 97 12.24 9.72 -2.67
CA GLU A 97 11.73 8.39 -2.33
C GLU A 97 10.62 7.91 -3.26
N VAL A 98 9.78 8.83 -3.71
CA VAL A 98 8.59 8.56 -4.52
C VAL A 98 8.72 9.21 -5.88
N ALA A 99 8.83 8.39 -6.92
CA ALA A 99 8.83 8.88 -8.30
C ALA A 99 7.42 9.21 -8.80
N GLU A 100 6.40 8.55 -8.26
CA GLU A 100 5.01 8.74 -8.66
C GLU A 100 4.07 8.36 -7.51
N ALA A 101 3.01 9.13 -7.33
CA ALA A 101 1.87 8.75 -6.51
C ALA A 101 0.63 8.69 -7.39
N PHE A 102 -0.11 7.58 -7.31
CA PHE A 102 -1.24 7.32 -8.19
C PHE A 102 -2.34 6.55 -7.45
N GLU A 103 -3.53 6.57 -8.01
CA GLU A 103 -4.71 5.97 -7.40
C GLU A 103 -5.26 4.81 -8.21
N VAL A 104 -5.70 3.76 -7.52
CA VAL A 104 -6.42 2.62 -8.09
C VAL A 104 -7.83 2.63 -7.51
N PRO A 105 -8.91 2.69 -8.30
CA PRO A 105 -10.27 2.62 -7.77
C PRO A 105 -10.43 1.37 -6.90
N LEU A 106 -10.98 1.49 -5.68
CA LEU A 106 -11.15 0.34 -4.78
C LEU A 106 -12.01 -0.74 -5.43
N ARG A 107 -13.04 -0.35 -6.18
CA ARG A 107 -13.86 -1.28 -6.99
C ARG A 107 -13.05 -2.13 -7.97
N TYR A 108 -11.93 -1.61 -8.50
CA TYR A 108 -11.04 -2.36 -9.38
C TYR A 108 -10.31 -3.46 -8.62
N VAL A 109 -9.86 -3.14 -7.39
CA VAL A 109 -9.22 -4.10 -6.47
C VAL A 109 -10.21 -5.17 -6.00
N LEU A 110 -11.47 -4.80 -5.75
CA LEU A 110 -12.51 -5.71 -5.26
C LEU A 110 -13.04 -6.66 -6.34
N ASP A 111 -12.90 -6.33 -7.62
CA ASP A 111 -13.37 -7.17 -8.72
C ASP A 111 -12.38 -8.32 -8.98
N PRO A 112 -12.78 -9.59 -8.75
CA PRO A 112 -11.90 -10.75 -8.90
C PRO A 112 -11.33 -10.92 -10.30
N ILE A 113 -11.97 -10.35 -11.35
CA ILE A 113 -11.45 -10.43 -12.72
C ILE A 113 -10.10 -9.74 -12.90
N ASN A 114 -9.80 -8.76 -12.03
CA ASN A 114 -8.57 -7.98 -12.08
C ASN A 114 -7.43 -8.61 -11.28
N LEU A 115 -7.73 -9.62 -10.45
CA LEU A 115 -6.75 -10.34 -9.65
C LEU A 115 -6.16 -11.49 -10.47
N ARG A 116 -4.84 -11.52 -10.56
CA ARG A 116 -4.10 -12.69 -11.02
C ARG A 116 -3.46 -13.37 -9.82
N GLU A 117 -3.70 -14.66 -9.69
CA GLU A 117 -3.08 -15.52 -8.69
C GLU A 117 -2.14 -16.50 -9.38
N SER A 118 -0.96 -16.68 -8.80
CA SER A 118 0.04 -17.65 -9.24
C SER A 118 0.71 -18.24 -8.00
N THR A 119 1.40 -19.37 -8.16
CA THR A 119 2.15 -20.00 -7.05
C THR A 119 3.64 -19.84 -7.29
N ARG A 120 4.39 -19.53 -6.23
CA ARG A 120 5.86 -19.58 -6.24
C ARG A 120 6.36 -20.51 -5.15
N VAL A 121 7.43 -21.23 -5.44
CA VAL A 121 8.13 -22.04 -4.43
C VAL A 121 9.16 -21.16 -3.71
N VAL A 122 9.00 -20.99 -2.40
CA VAL A 122 9.92 -20.27 -1.53
C VAL A 122 10.36 -21.21 -0.42
N HIS A 123 11.66 -21.50 -0.32
CA HIS A 123 12.21 -22.49 0.63
C HIS A 123 11.50 -23.86 0.59
N GLY A 124 11.06 -24.31 -0.59
CA GLY A 124 10.37 -25.59 -0.77
C GLY A 124 8.87 -25.56 -0.45
N LEU A 125 8.33 -24.41 -0.03
CA LEU A 125 6.90 -24.21 0.22
C LEU A 125 6.24 -23.49 -0.95
N GLU A 126 5.07 -23.96 -1.35
CA GLU A 126 4.21 -23.26 -2.30
C GLU A 126 3.53 -22.07 -1.61
N VAL A 127 3.79 -20.87 -2.12
CA VAL A 127 3.26 -19.61 -1.60
C VAL A 127 2.46 -18.92 -2.71
N PRO A 128 1.20 -18.50 -2.44
CA PRO A 128 0.43 -17.74 -3.41
C PRO A 128 1.05 -16.36 -3.64
N VAL A 129 1.00 -15.91 -4.88
CA VAL A 129 1.47 -14.61 -5.33
C VAL A 129 0.34 -13.95 -6.11
N PHE A 130 -0.07 -12.81 -5.58
CA PHE A 130 -1.12 -11.98 -6.14
C PHE A 130 -0.54 -10.86 -6.99
N GLU A 131 -1.27 -10.51 -8.04
CA GLU A 131 -0.91 -9.44 -8.95
C GLU A 131 -2.15 -8.73 -9.51
N TYR A 132 -2.05 -7.41 -9.65
CA TYR A 132 -2.98 -6.57 -10.40
C TYR A 132 -2.21 -5.79 -11.47
N THR A 133 -2.85 -5.47 -12.59
CA THR A 133 -2.30 -4.59 -13.62
C THR A 133 -3.25 -3.44 -13.90
N TYR A 134 -2.89 -2.21 -13.52
CA TYR A 134 -3.76 -1.05 -13.66
C TYR A 134 -3.03 0.10 -14.34
N SER A 135 -3.54 0.64 -15.45
CA SER A 135 -2.96 1.81 -16.13
C SER A 135 -1.43 1.70 -16.36
N GLY A 136 -0.95 0.54 -16.82
CA GLY A 136 0.49 0.28 -17.05
C GLY A 136 1.29 -0.10 -15.79
N HIS A 137 0.69 0.03 -14.60
CA HIS A 137 1.30 -0.31 -13.33
C HIS A 137 1.10 -1.78 -12.99
N ARG A 138 2.18 -2.48 -12.68
CA ARG A 138 2.16 -3.86 -12.17
C ARG A 138 2.27 -3.86 -10.65
N ILE A 139 1.17 -4.17 -9.97
CA ILE A 139 1.06 -4.20 -8.51
C ILE A 139 1.16 -5.66 -8.07
N TRP A 140 2.22 -6.05 -7.38
CA TRP A 140 2.50 -7.46 -7.10
C TRP A 140 3.16 -7.65 -5.73
N GLY A 141 3.28 -8.90 -5.29
CA GLY A 141 3.99 -9.25 -4.06
C GLY A 141 3.26 -8.75 -2.80
N ALA A 142 3.99 -8.17 -1.85
CA ALA A 142 3.43 -7.74 -0.56
C ALA A 142 2.28 -6.73 -0.72
N THR A 143 2.42 -5.77 -1.65
CA THR A 143 1.38 -4.77 -1.95
C THR A 143 0.09 -5.44 -2.41
N ALA A 144 0.18 -6.33 -3.40
CA ALA A 144 -0.98 -7.06 -3.90
C ALA A 144 -1.57 -8.03 -2.87
N SER A 145 -0.74 -8.64 -2.01
CA SER A 145 -1.19 -9.49 -0.90
C SER A 145 -2.01 -8.72 0.14
N MET A 146 -1.57 -7.52 0.52
CA MET A 146 -2.32 -6.62 1.41
C MET A 146 -3.64 -6.18 0.77
N LEU A 147 -3.63 -5.81 -0.52
CA LEU A 147 -4.85 -5.49 -1.27
C LEU A 147 -5.83 -6.67 -1.31
N HIS A 148 -5.33 -7.88 -1.57
CA HIS A 148 -6.14 -9.09 -1.58
C HIS A 148 -6.76 -9.39 -0.20
N THR A 149 -6.00 -9.19 0.88
CA THR A 149 -6.50 -9.34 2.25
C THR A 149 -7.60 -8.33 2.56
N LEU A 150 -7.41 -7.06 2.18
CA LEU A 150 -8.46 -6.04 2.31
C LEU A 150 -9.72 -6.44 1.52
N ALA A 151 -9.56 -6.87 0.27
CA ALA A 151 -10.68 -7.27 -0.59
C ALA A 151 -11.48 -8.42 0.01
N ARG A 152 -10.79 -9.43 0.57
CA ARG A 152 -11.46 -10.56 1.25
C ARG A 152 -12.21 -10.15 2.51
N LEU A 153 -11.76 -9.13 3.23
CA LEU A 153 -12.44 -8.64 4.44
C LEU A 153 -13.66 -7.79 4.12
N ILE A 154 -13.64 -7.04 3.01
CA ILE A 154 -14.77 -6.20 2.59
C ILE A 154 -15.88 -7.02 1.93
N SER A 155 -15.51 -8.08 1.21
CA SER A 155 -16.45 -8.94 0.48
C SER A 155 -17.02 -10.11 1.30
N ALA A 156 -16.68 -10.20 2.59
CA ALA A 156 -17.17 -11.23 3.52
C ALA A 156 -18.51 -10.80 4.15
#